data_AF-A0AAP0B7R7-F1
#
_entry.id   AF-A0AAP0B7R7-F1
#
_cell.length_a   1.000
_cell.length_b   1.000
_cell.length_c   1.000
_cell.angle_alpha   90.00
_cell.angle_beta   90.00
_cell.angle_gamma   90.00
#
_symmetry.space_group_name_H-M   'P 1'
#
loop_
_entity.id
_entity.type
_entity.pdbx_description
1 polymer ?
#
loop_
_entity_poly.entity_id
_entity_poly.type
_entity_poly.pdbx_seq_one_letter_code
_entity_poly.pdbx_strand_id
1 'polypeptide(L)'
;MRIGLRGPSNLFGHPTSKRIAAAEAALQYWNPHPGPITKIVFGHFPMSFTASSEKGKRYESLFANQSISAYICGHLHATFGKQLWRLHEFKHERANQFWEWELGDWKDSRFIRIISIDRGEVSFLDIELPVRTGPQDEFQAILITYPIDSRLNNRVEQHNQPLRNDISALVFSARSIINVTAKIFDSSSGFMIIEEILMQPASNQSITKPLFHAKWDVENYKSVSAARYWLQIFALDSAGNTIASDRRPISVEGRTSDFSPTWMVYLIFYLQWENIYSILLWSNICFNIVLLCLPKLLNLFKENDVLYLAQRNLLSKLLLFLIEGSRSKKIWSAMVIYLLYLLFLPWFWGFGTSQNGDISEAYLFGWRTNISGSDERIGAPDLITISLPFMYLVIAPLFLAVYSLYTERSAAYLHISRKTYCPAMKAASVPEESGPLLESYNGDWIFRLHNLQWLVKEGSPVCCCSHCLHSSKASCYYNACLRNEARGLVSCGVMRAVAAADCSHLVYTTCGRFWSPPLRPQLREFPFIMPAHNC
;
A
#
# COMPACT_ATOMS: atom_id res chain seq x y z
N MET A 1 14.34 26.30 2.53
CA MET A 1 14.20 24.85 2.79
C MET A 1 15.43 24.14 2.24
N ARG A 2 16.20 23.39 3.03
CA ARG A 2 17.28 22.55 2.47
C ARG A 2 17.08 21.05 2.65
N ILE A 3 16.13 20.61 3.47
CA ILE A 3 15.81 19.18 3.65
C ILE A 3 14.31 19.09 3.94
N GLY A 4 13.60 18.20 3.25
CA GLY A 4 12.18 17.90 3.51
C GLY A 4 11.98 17.20 4.86
N LEU A 5 10.73 16.87 5.20
CA LEU A 5 10.43 16.09 6.41
C LEU A 5 11.23 14.77 6.38
N ARG A 6 11.91 14.46 7.47
CA ARG A 6 12.70 13.22 7.56
C ARG A 6 11.77 12.02 7.73
N GLY A 7 12.29 10.82 7.44
CA GLY A 7 11.57 9.58 7.71
C GLY A 7 11.14 9.48 9.18
N PRO A 8 9.95 8.95 9.48
CA PRO A 8 9.05 8.17 8.61
C PRO A 8 8.12 8.99 7.68
N SER A 9 8.22 10.32 7.64
CA SER A 9 7.28 11.20 6.91
C SER A 9 7.69 11.60 5.48
N ASN A 10 8.15 10.64 4.68
CA ASN A 10 8.52 10.87 3.26
C ASN A 10 7.85 9.85 2.33
N LEU A 11 6.60 9.48 2.64
CA LEU A 11 5.79 8.60 1.83
C LEU A 11 5.07 9.38 0.73
N PHE A 12 4.71 10.64 1.01
CA PHE A 12 4.07 11.54 0.06
C PHE A 12 5.01 12.65 -0.42
N GLY A 13 4.89 12.99 -1.70
CA GLY A 13 5.41 14.23 -2.23
C GLY A 13 4.54 15.43 -1.83
N HIS A 14 5.14 16.52 -1.35
CA HIS A 14 4.44 17.74 -0.95
C HIS A 14 4.77 18.90 -1.88
N PRO A 15 4.03 19.08 -2.99
CA PRO A 15 4.30 20.17 -3.91
C PRO A 15 3.81 21.49 -3.34
N THR A 16 4.63 22.53 -3.49
CA THR A 16 4.19 23.89 -3.20
C THR A 16 3.51 24.49 -4.43
N SER A 17 2.59 25.42 -4.21
CA SER A 17 1.91 26.16 -5.28
C SER A 17 2.90 26.87 -6.21
N LYS A 18 4.02 27.35 -5.64
CA LYS A 18 5.14 27.95 -6.40
C LYS A 18 5.81 26.92 -7.31
N ARG A 19 6.02 25.68 -6.84
CA ARG A 19 6.65 24.62 -7.63
C ARG A 19 5.74 24.16 -8.78
N ILE A 20 4.43 24.05 -8.52
CA ILE A 20 3.43 23.73 -9.56
C ILE A 20 3.44 24.82 -10.64
N ALA A 21 3.39 26.10 -10.26
CA ALA A 21 3.45 27.21 -11.22
C ALA A 21 4.77 27.23 -12.03
N ALA A 22 5.89 26.89 -11.40
CA ALA A 22 7.17 26.79 -12.11
C ALA A 22 7.18 25.65 -13.15
N ALA A 23 6.57 24.50 -12.82
CA ALA A 23 6.41 23.40 -13.77
C ALA A 23 5.49 23.77 -14.93
N GLU A 24 4.40 24.49 -14.64
CA GLU A 24 3.49 25.02 -15.66
C GLU A 24 4.22 25.93 -16.64
N ALA A 25 4.95 26.93 -16.13
CA ALA A 25 5.71 27.87 -16.95
C ALA A 25 6.76 27.16 -17.83
N ALA A 26 7.45 26.14 -17.28
CA ALA A 26 8.43 25.36 -18.03
C ALA A 26 7.80 24.56 -19.20
N LEU A 27 6.58 24.04 -19.02
CA LEU A 27 5.86 23.34 -20.08
C LEU A 27 5.26 24.31 -21.10
N GLN A 28 4.81 25.49 -20.66
CA GLN A 28 4.24 26.52 -21.52
C GLN A 28 5.27 27.21 -22.40
N TYR A 29 6.53 27.29 -21.96
CA TYR A 29 7.65 27.83 -22.74
C TYR A 29 7.74 27.22 -24.16
N TRP A 30 7.35 25.96 -24.31
CA TRP A 30 7.39 25.23 -25.56
C TRP A 30 6.14 25.38 -26.45
N ASN A 31 5.06 25.99 -25.94
CA ASN A 31 3.80 26.13 -26.69
C ASN A 31 3.91 26.96 -27.98
N PRO A 32 4.73 28.04 -28.05
CA PRO A 32 4.89 28.83 -29.27
C PRO A 32 5.70 28.14 -30.38
N HIS A 33 6.25 26.94 -30.14
CA HIS A 33 7.14 26.30 -31.10
C HIS A 33 6.37 25.86 -32.36
N PRO A 34 6.89 26.12 -33.58
CA PRO A 34 6.18 25.83 -34.82
C PRO A 34 6.14 24.35 -35.20
N GLY A 35 7.01 23.52 -34.62
CA GLY A 35 7.09 22.08 -34.87
C GLY A 35 6.34 21.21 -33.84
N PRO A 36 6.09 19.92 -34.13
CA PRO A 36 5.53 19.00 -33.15
C PRO A 36 6.51 18.80 -31.99
N ILE A 37 6.04 18.99 -30.75
CA ILE A 37 6.83 18.78 -29.53
C ILE A 37 6.24 17.63 -28.72
N THR A 38 7.08 16.65 -28.39
CA THR A 38 6.80 15.63 -27.39
C THR A 38 7.28 16.12 -26.03
N LYS A 39 6.38 16.20 -25.05
CA LYS A 39 6.71 16.57 -23.67
C LYS A 39 6.64 15.33 -22.79
N ILE A 40 7.74 15.02 -22.10
CA ILE A 40 7.81 13.95 -21.09
C ILE A 40 8.24 14.59 -19.78
N VAL A 41 7.53 14.27 -18.70
CA VAL A 41 7.83 14.81 -17.37
C VAL A 41 8.35 13.69 -16.47
N PHE A 42 9.35 14.00 -15.65
CA PHE A 42 9.90 13.09 -14.66
C PHE A 42 9.66 13.61 -13.25
N GLY A 43 9.22 12.75 -12.35
CA GLY A 43 9.10 13.03 -10.93
C GLY A 43 9.44 11.82 -10.08
N HIS A 44 9.58 12.02 -8.76
CA HIS A 44 9.93 10.93 -7.87
C HIS A 44 8.71 10.09 -7.48
N PHE A 45 7.64 10.74 -7.03
CA PHE A 45 6.45 10.08 -6.50
C PHE A 45 5.42 9.83 -7.60
N PRO A 46 4.65 8.73 -7.52
CA PRO A 46 3.40 8.61 -8.25
C PRO A 46 2.45 9.75 -7.89
N MET A 47 1.58 10.13 -8.80
CA MET A 47 0.65 11.24 -8.57
C MET A 47 -0.34 10.92 -7.44
N SER A 48 -0.73 9.65 -7.28
CA SER A 48 -1.55 9.19 -6.13
C SER A 48 -0.84 9.31 -4.78
N PHE A 49 0.49 9.34 -4.76
CA PHE A 49 1.36 9.58 -3.60
C PHE A 49 1.91 11.02 -3.59
N THR A 50 1.24 11.93 -4.27
CA THR A 50 1.54 13.36 -4.20
C THR A 50 0.36 14.07 -3.55
N ALA A 51 0.63 14.85 -2.50
CA ALA A 51 -0.37 15.64 -1.79
C ALA A 51 -0.79 16.86 -2.62
N SER A 52 -1.93 17.44 -2.26
CA SER A 52 -2.37 18.70 -2.82
C SER A 52 -1.50 19.84 -2.29
N SER A 53 -1.23 20.85 -3.12
CA SER A 53 -0.53 22.06 -2.66
C SER A 53 -1.36 22.89 -1.68
N GLU A 54 -0.77 23.92 -1.10
CA GLU A 54 -1.43 24.83 -0.14
C GLU A 54 -2.70 25.47 -0.72
N LYS A 55 -2.76 25.64 -2.04
CA LYS A 55 -3.92 26.16 -2.79
C LYS A 55 -4.85 25.07 -3.35
N GLY A 56 -4.68 23.81 -2.94
CA GLY A 56 -5.44 22.67 -3.43
C GLY A 56 -5.13 22.26 -4.88
N LYS A 57 -4.06 22.82 -5.49
CA LYS A 57 -3.65 22.45 -6.85
C LYS A 57 -2.85 21.15 -6.86
N ARG A 58 -2.99 20.36 -7.92
CA ARG A 58 -2.24 19.13 -8.19
C ARG A 58 -1.68 19.13 -9.62
N TYR A 59 -0.76 18.21 -9.92
CA TYR A 59 -0.07 18.18 -11.21
C TYR A 59 -0.87 17.53 -12.33
N GLU A 60 -1.79 16.62 -12.01
CA GLU A 60 -2.55 15.81 -12.97
C GLU A 60 -3.27 16.71 -13.98
N SER A 61 -4.02 17.70 -13.51
CA SER A 61 -4.74 18.64 -14.37
C SER A 61 -3.82 19.54 -15.19
N LEU A 62 -2.70 19.98 -14.60
CA LEU A 62 -1.69 20.78 -15.27
C LEU A 62 -1.05 20.00 -16.42
N PHE A 63 -0.65 18.77 -16.18
CA PHE A 63 0.00 17.91 -17.18
C PHE A 63 -0.94 17.55 -18.32
N ALA A 64 -2.21 17.27 -18.02
CA ALA A 64 -3.23 17.10 -19.04
C ALA A 64 -3.42 18.37 -19.88
N ASN A 65 -3.54 19.53 -19.23
CA ASN A 65 -3.71 20.82 -19.93
C ASN A 65 -2.52 21.21 -20.81
N GLN A 66 -1.32 20.72 -20.48
CA GLN A 66 -0.11 20.94 -21.28
C GLN A 66 0.16 19.84 -22.31
N SER A 67 -0.76 18.88 -22.47
CA SER A 67 -0.74 17.76 -23.42
C SER A 67 0.59 16.98 -23.39
N ILE A 68 1.07 16.64 -22.19
CA ILE A 68 2.27 15.81 -22.07
C ILE A 68 1.96 14.39 -22.56
N SER A 69 2.96 13.71 -23.13
CA SER A 69 2.79 12.32 -23.59
C SER A 69 2.84 11.35 -22.41
N ALA A 70 3.78 11.55 -21.48
CA ALA A 70 3.94 10.69 -20.32
C ALA A 70 4.57 11.40 -19.12
N TYR A 71 4.16 10.98 -17.93
CA TYR A 71 4.80 11.23 -16.65
C TYR A 71 5.48 9.94 -16.17
N ILE A 72 6.79 10.01 -15.94
CA ILE A 72 7.60 8.90 -15.46
C ILE A 72 7.89 9.14 -13.98
N CYS A 73 7.57 8.15 -13.15
CA CYS A 73 7.76 8.20 -11.71
C CYS A 73 8.47 6.96 -11.15
N GLY A 74 8.74 6.99 -9.84
CA GLY A 74 9.33 5.87 -9.10
C GLY A 74 8.71 5.77 -7.71
N HIS A 75 9.55 5.70 -6.67
CA HIS A 75 9.18 5.65 -5.25
C HIS A 75 8.59 4.32 -4.75
N LEU A 76 7.90 3.52 -5.57
CA LEU A 76 7.32 2.25 -5.12
C LEU A 76 8.27 1.07 -5.30
N HIS A 77 9.33 1.23 -6.11
CA HIS A 77 10.40 0.25 -6.27
C HIS A 77 9.87 -1.13 -6.68
N ALA A 78 8.86 -1.17 -7.57
CA ALA A 78 8.16 -2.40 -7.99
C ALA A 78 7.51 -3.23 -6.86
N THR A 79 7.40 -2.71 -5.63
CA THR A 79 6.83 -3.42 -4.46
C THR A 79 5.39 -3.87 -4.72
N PHE A 80 4.62 -3.08 -5.48
CA PHE A 80 3.20 -3.33 -5.78
C PHE A 80 2.97 -3.86 -7.21
N GLY A 81 4.03 -4.25 -7.91
CA GLY A 81 3.98 -4.77 -9.26
C GLY A 81 4.99 -4.10 -10.20
N LYS A 82 5.33 -4.79 -11.28
CA LYS A 82 6.27 -4.32 -12.32
C LYS A 82 5.60 -3.54 -13.46
N GLN A 83 4.28 -3.60 -13.54
CA GLN A 83 3.45 -2.95 -14.58
C GLN A 83 2.43 -2.03 -13.93
N LEU A 84 2.92 -0.96 -13.31
CA LEU A 84 2.08 0.08 -12.71
C LEU A 84 1.96 1.25 -13.68
N TRP A 85 0.89 1.21 -14.48
CA TRP A 85 0.59 2.23 -15.49
C TRP A 85 -0.85 2.73 -15.34
N ARG A 86 -1.05 4.04 -15.56
CA ARG A 86 -2.38 4.65 -15.57
C ARG A 86 -2.49 5.66 -16.70
N LEU A 87 -3.58 5.57 -17.45
CA LEU A 87 -4.02 6.65 -18.32
C LEU A 87 -4.81 7.66 -17.49
N HIS A 88 -4.41 8.92 -17.58
CA HIS A 88 -5.14 10.04 -17.01
C HIS A 88 -5.94 10.73 -18.11
N GLU A 89 -7.26 10.74 -17.99
CA GLU A 89 -8.17 11.37 -18.96
C GLU A 89 -8.91 12.55 -18.33
N PHE A 90 -8.89 13.70 -19.01
CA PHE A 90 -9.59 14.91 -18.59
C PHE A 90 -10.56 15.35 -19.68
N LYS A 91 -11.85 15.42 -19.31
CA LYS A 91 -12.92 15.92 -20.18
C LYS A 91 -13.07 17.42 -20.00
N HIS A 92 -12.22 18.22 -20.63
CA HIS A 92 -12.41 19.68 -20.65
C HIS A 92 -12.04 20.26 -22.01
N GLU A 93 -13.05 20.66 -22.80
CA GLU A 93 -12.99 21.29 -24.14
C GLU A 93 -12.27 20.49 -25.26
N ARG A 94 -11.22 19.74 -24.93
CA ARG A 94 -10.54 18.70 -25.72
C ARG A 94 -10.30 17.51 -24.81
N ALA A 95 -10.37 16.29 -25.34
CA ALA A 95 -9.99 15.10 -24.57
C ALA A 95 -8.47 15.12 -24.37
N ASN A 96 -8.02 15.66 -23.23
CA ASN A 96 -6.62 15.71 -22.87
C ASN A 96 -6.27 14.46 -22.07
N GLN A 97 -5.29 13.71 -22.55
CA GLN A 97 -4.85 12.47 -21.93
C GLN A 97 -3.33 12.39 -21.84
N PHE A 98 -2.83 11.74 -20.80
CA PHE A 98 -1.42 11.40 -20.67
C PHE A 98 -1.24 10.13 -19.85
N TRP A 99 -0.13 9.43 -20.07
CA TRP A 99 0.21 8.25 -19.29
C TRP A 99 1.07 8.55 -18.08
N GLU A 100 0.79 7.88 -16.97
CA GLU A 100 1.68 7.77 -15.83
C GLU A 100 2.28 6.36 -15.80
N TRP A 101 3.62 6.29 -15.73
CA TRP A 101 4.36 5.03 -15.65
C TRP A 101 5.30 5.03 -14.46
N GLU A 102 5.04 4.18 -13.46
CA GLU A 102 6.02 3.93 -12.40
C GLU A 102 7.12 3.00 -12.92
N LEU A 103 8.34 3.29 -12.49
CA LEU A 103 9.53 2.53 -12.80
C LEU A 103 9.99 1.77 -11.56
N GLY A 104 10.14 0.45 -11.73
CA GLY A 104 10.75 -0.42 -10.75
C GLY A 104 12.19 -0.03 -10.43
N ASP A 105 12.75 -0.61 -9.37
CA ASP A 105 14.04 -0.15 -8.87
C ASP A 105 15.24 -0.92 -9.42
N TRP A 106 16.37 -0.22 -9.50
CA TRP A 106 17.64 -0.83 -9.87
C TRP A 106 18.24 -1.68 -8.74
N LYS A 107 18.05 -1.28 -7.48
CA LYS A 107 18.83 -1.76 -6.33
C LYS A 107 18.48 -3.19 -5.93
N ASP A 108 17.20 -3.52 -5.90
CA ASP A 108 16.67 -4.80 -5.45
C ASP A 108 16.07 -5.56 -6.64
N SER A 109 15.29 -4.88 -7.51
CA SER A 109 14.64 -5.52 -8.67
C SER A 109 15.48 -5.56 -9.96
N ARG A 110 16.64 -4.88 -10.01
CA ARG A 110 17.50 -4.76 -11.22
C ARG A 110 16.72 -4.37 -12.48
N PHE A 111 15.74 -3.51 -12.31
CA PHE A 111 14.82 -3.11 -13.36
C PHE A 111 15.35 -1.86 -14.07
N ILE A 112 15.29 -1.85 -15.40
CA ILE A 112 15.62 -0.70 -16.24
C ILE A 112 14.51 -0.46 -17.26
N ARG A 113 14.34 0.79 -17.68
CA ARG A 113 13.43 1.16 -18.77
C ARG A 113 14.20 1.84 -19.88
N ILE A 114 13.99 1.36 -21.11
CA ILE A 114 14.43 2.04 -22.32
C ILE A 114 13.23 2.78 -22.88
N ILE A 115 13.38 4.08 -23.17
CA ILE A 115 12.33 4.93 -23.75
C ILE A 115 12.81 5.41 -25.12
N SER A 116 11.93 5.35 -26.11
CA SER A 116 12.17 5.91 -27.44
C SER A 116 11.12 6.94 -27.80
N ILE A 117 11.57 7.98 -28.52
CA ILE A 117 10.71 9.00 -29.11
C ILE A 117 10.92 8.91 -30.62
N ASP A 118 9.93 8.45 -31.36
CA ASP A 118 9.99 8.28 -32.81
C ASP A 118 8.90 9.15 -33.48
N ARG A 119 9.32 10.30 -34.03
CA ARG A 119 8.45 11.29 -34.70
C ARG A 119 7.23 11.74 -33.88
N GLY A 120 7.37 11.81 -32.56
CA GLY A 120 6.29 12.21 -31.67
C GLY A 120 5.75 11.07 -30.81
N GLU A 121 5.86 9.84 -31.31
CA GLU A 121 5.36 8.64 -30.64
C GLU A 121 6.33 8.22 -29.54
N VAL A 122 5.82 8.01 -28.34
CA VAL A 122 6.60 7.59 -27.17
C VAL A 122 6.30 6.12 -26.90
N SER A 123 7.32 5.28 -26.93
CA SER A 123 7.23 3.89 -26.50
C SER A 123 8.34 3.56 -25.51
N PHE A 124 8.13 2.52 -24.72
CA PHE A 124 9.12 2.07 -23.76
C PHE A 124 9.18 0.55 -23.69
N LEU A 125 10.30 0.05 -23.17
CA LEU A 125 10.53 -1.34 -22.84
C LEU A 125 11.12 -1.41 -21.43
N ASP A 126 10.49 -2.22 -20.60
CA ASP A 126 10.96 -2.53 -19.27
C ASP A 126 11.73 -3.85 -19.28
N ILE A 127 12.92 -3.86 -18.68
CA ILE A 127 13.83 -5.00 -18.67
C ILE A 127 14.27 -5.27 -17.25
N GLU A 128 14.11 -6.52 -16.82
CA GLU A 128 14.70 -7.04 -15.60
C GLU A 128 16.04 -7.70 -15.95
N LEU A 129 17.14 -7.16 -15.43
CA LEU A 129 18.45 -7.76 -15.66
C LEU A 129 18.65 -8.96 -14.73
N PRO A 130 18.91 -10.16 -15.27
CA PRO A 130 19.14 -11.34 -14.44
C PRO A 130 20.39 -11.14 -13.58
N VAL A 131 20.25 -11.44 -12.28
CA VAL A 131 21.32 -11.28 -11.27
C VAL A 131 22.46 -12.30 -11.45
N ARG A 132 22.32 -13.31 -12.33
CA ARG A 132 23.08 -14.57 -12.24
C ARG A 132 23.71 -15.15 -13.51
N THR A 133 23.80 -14.43 -14.62
CA THR A 133 24.64 -14.90 -15.74
C THR A 133 25.81 -13.93 -15.93
N GLY A 134 27.03 -14.42 -15.72
CA GLY A 134 28.21 -13.74 -16.30
C GLY A 134 28.26 -14.06 -17.80
N PRO A 135 29.30 -13.64 -18.53
CA PRO A 135 29.80 -12.28 -18.73
C PRO A 135 28.72 -11.38 -19.38
N GLN A 136 29.08 -10.17 -19.81
CA GLN A 136 28.22 -9.18 -20.52
C GLN A 136 27.56 -9.67 -21.83
N ASP A 137 27.68 -10.94 -22.19
CA ASP A 137 27.44 -11.50 -23.53
C ASP A 137 25.98 -11.92 -23.80
N GLU A 138 25.06 -11.73 -22.84
CA GLU A 138 23.66 -12.17 -22.94
C GLU A 138 22.63 -11.04 -22.96
N PHE A 139 23.03 -9.76 -22.83
CA PHE A 139 22.04 -8.68 -22.87
C PHE A 139 21.42 -8.57 -24.26
N GLN A 140 20.13 -8.88 -24.35
CA GLN A 140 19.34 -8.85 -25.58
C GLN A 140 17.96 -8.26 -25.29
N ALA A 141 17.54 -7.28 -26.09
CA ALA A 141 16.26 -6.59 -25.90
C ALA A 141 15.73 -6.02 -27.21
N ILE A 142 14.41 -6.09 -27.43
CA ILE A 142 13.76 -5.54 -28.62
C ILE A 142 12.68 -4.54 -28.20
N LEU A 143 12.91 -3.25 -28.45
CA LEU A 143 11.94 -2.19 -28.26
C LEU A 143 11.33 -1.80 -29.61
N ILE A 144 10.07 -2.18 -29.83
CA ILE A 144 9.34 -1.73 -31.01
C ILE A 144 8.96 -0.25 -30.83
N THR A 145 9.45 0.62 -31.72
CA THR A 145 9.27 2.07 -31.65
C THR A 145 8.00 2.51 -32.37
N TYR A 146 7.65 1.86 -33.48
CA TYR A 146 6.39 2.08 -34.20
C TYR A 146 5.97 0.82 -34.98
N PRO A 147 4.66 0.51 -35.14
CA PRO A 147 3.51 1.13 -34.46
C PRO A 147 3.51 0.84 -32.95
N ILE A 148 3.03 1.80 -32.15
CA ILE A 148 2.97 1.67 -30.68
C ILE A 148 1.93 0.63 -30.24
N ASP A 149 2.06 0.15 -29.00
CA ASP A 149 1.08 -0.75 -28.39
C ASP A 149 -0.27 -0.02 -28.29
N SER A 150 -1.32 -0.56 -28.90
CA SER A 150 -2.64 0.09 -28.90
C SER A 150 -3.26 0.20 -27.51
N ARG A 151 -2.80 -0.60 -26.54
CA ARG A 151 -3.21 -0.50 -25.12
C ARG A 151 -2.55 0.67 -24.40
N LEU A 152 -1.39 1.10 -24.89
CA LEU A 152 -0.58 2.19 -24.33
C LEU A 152 -0.47 3.34 -25.31
N ASN A 153 -1.56 3.60 -26.04
CA ASN A 153 -1.55 4.62 -27.06
C ASN A 153 -1.52 6.00 -26.39
N ASN A 154 -0.53 6.82 -26.75
CA ASN A 154 -0.32 8.16 -26.21
C ASN A 154 -0.74 9.25 -27.21
N ARG A 155 -1.44 8.91 -28.30
CA ARG A 155 -1.84 9.88 -29.31
C ARG A 155 -2.80 10.90 -28.70
N VAL A 156 -2.26 12.09 -28.48
CA VAL A 156 -3.05 13.32 -28.40
C VAL A 156 -3.56 13.58 -29.81
N GLU A 157 -4.88 13.64 -29.99
CA GLU A 157 -5.57 13.71 -31.29
C GLU A 157 -4.82 14.52 -32.35
N GLN A 158 -4.13 13.83 -33.26
CA GLN A 158 -3.57 14.42 -34.47
C GLN A 158 -4.42 13.96 -35.66
N HIS A 159 -5.62 14.53 -35.77
CA HIS A 159 -6.57 14.23 -36.85
C HIS A 159 -6.03 14.50 -38.28
N ASN A 160 -4.86 15.14 -38.43
CA ASN A 160 -4.36 15.66 -39.71
C ASN A 160 -2.96 15.18 -40.10
N GLN A 161 -2.34 14.21 -39.41
CA GLN A 161 -1.05 13.66 -39.86
C GLN A 161 -1.21 12.45 -40.78
N PRO A 162 -0.42 12.35 -41.87
CA PRO A 162 -0.47 11.20 -42.76
C PRO A 162 -0.09 9.93 -41.99
N LEU A 163 -0.84 8.86 -42.26
CA LEU A 163 -0.62 7.56 -41.65
C LEU A 163 0.77 7.05 -42.00
N ARG A 164 1.54 6.67 -40.99
CA ARG A 164 2.94 6.28 -41.19
C ARG A 164 3.02 4.83 -41.64
N ASN A 165 3.61 4.61 -42.81
CA ASN A 165 3.71 3.30 -43.50
C ASN A 165 5.09 2.65 -43.33
N ASP A 166 5.52 2.47 -42.09
CA ASP A 166 6.70 1.67 -41.75
C ASP A 166 6.51 0.99 -40.40
N ILE A 167 7.38 0.02 -40.12
CA ILE A 167 7.58 -0.59 -38.80
C ILE A 167 9.00 -0.22 -38.39
N SER A 168 9.20 0.24 -37.16
CA SER A 168 10.52 0.59 -36.62
C SER A 168 10.73 -0.06 -35.26
N ALA A 169 11.96 -0.51 -35.01
CA ALA A 169 12.34 -1.10 -33.74
C ALA A 169 13.83 -0.93 -33.43
N LEU A 170 14.13 -0.89 -32.13
CA LEU A 170 15.48 -0.90 -31.58
C LEU A 170 15.78 -2.31 -31.08
N VAL A 171 16.79 -2.95 -31.66
CA VAL A 171 17.28 -4.27 -31.29
C VAL A 171 18.64 -4.10 -30.62
N PHE A 172 18.69 -4.36 -29.32
CA PHE A 172 19.91 -4.35 -28.52
C PHE A 172 20.40 -5.78 -28.35
N SER A 173 21.69 -6.00 -28.61
CA SER A 173 22.35 -7.29 -28.42
C SER A 173 23.84 -7.05 -28.25
N ALA A 174 24.48 -7.82 -27.36
CA ALA A 174 25.94 -7.85 -27.25
C ALA A 174 26.61 -8.45 -28.51
N ARG A 175 25.87 -9.32 -29.23
CA ARG A 175 26.30 -9.97 -30.48
C ARG A 175 25.73 -9.25 -31.69
N SER A 176 26.43 -9.32 -32.83
CA SER A 176 25.94 -8.78 -34.09
C SER A 176 24.67 -9.49 -34.54
N ILE A 177 23.67 -8.72 -34.97
CA ILE A 177 22.39 -9.22 -35.47
C ILE A 177 22.52 -9.50 -36.97
N ILE A 178 22.18 -10.72 -37.39
CA ILE A 178 22.17 -11.14 -38.80
C ILE A 178 20.87 -10.73 -39.48
N ASN A 179 19.74 -11.03 -38.84
CA ASN A 179 18.42 -10.86 -39.45
C ASN A 179 17.41 -10.34 -38.42
N VAL A 180 16.52 -9.46 -38.84
CA VAL A 180 15.39 -8.98 -38.04
C VAL A 180 14.12 -9.10 -38.87
N THR A 181 13.11 -9.73 -38.30
CA THR A 181 11.86 -10.01 -38.98
C THR A 181 10.66 -9.58 -38.14
N ALA A 182 9.76 -8.80 -38.72
CA ALA A 182 8.48 -8.45 -38.13
C ALA A 182 7.41 -9.46 -38.55
N LYS A 183 6.72 -10.07 -37.58
CA LYS A 183 5.59 -10.98 -37.82
C LYS A 183 4.30 -10.36 -37.35
N ILE A 184 3.28 -10.43 -38.20
CA ILE A 184 1.96 -9.87 -37.93
C ILE A 184 0.94 -11.00 -37.80
N PHE A 185 0.12 -10.94 -36.75
CA PHE A 185 -0.86 -11.96 -36.40
C PHE A 185 -2.28 -11.38 -36.42
N ASP A 186 -3.28 -12.17 -36.82
CA ASP A 186 -4.71 -11.81 -36.70
C ASP A 186 -5.34 -12.52 -35.49
N SER A 187 -5.93 -11.77 -34.56
CA SER A 187 -6.68 -12.36 -33.46
C SER A 187 -7.94 -13.08 -33.93
N SER A 188 -8.56 -12.65 -35.05
CA SER A 188 -9.78 -13.26 -35.60
C SER A 188 -9.54 -14.63 -36.22
N SER A 189 -8.30 -14.94 -36.62
CA SER A 189 -7.89 -16.25 -37.13
C SER A 189 -7.21 -17.12 -36.07
N GLY A 190 -7.33 -16.79 -34.78
CA GLY A 190 -6.68 -17.54 -33.71
C GLY A 190 -5.18 -17.25 -33.57
N PHE A 191 -4.76 -16.01 -33.87
CA PHE A 191 -3.35 -15.56 -33.85
C PHE A 191 -2.46 -16.30 -34.83
N MET A 192 -2.97 -16.59 -36.03
CA MET A 192 -2.14 -17.09 -37.14
C MET A 192 -1.32 -15.95 -37.74
N ILE A 193 -0.09 -16.27 -38.21
CA ILE A 193 0.78 -15.33 -38.92
C ILE A 193 0.16 -15.04 -40.29
N ILE A 194 -0.07 -13.75 -40.58
CA ILE A 194 -0.59 -13.29 -41.86
C ILE A 194 0.55 -12.83 -42.77
N GLU A 195 1.50 -12.10 -42.19
CA GLU A 195 2.61 -11.51 -42.93
C GLU A 195 3.91 -11.59 -42.11
N GLU A 196 5.00 -11.85 -42.82
CA GLU A 196 6.37 -11.89 -42.30
C GLU A 196 7.22 -10.93 -43.14
N ILE A 197 7.72 -9.86 -42.51
CA ILE A 197 8.37 -8.74 -43.19
C ILE A 197 9.82 -8.65 -42.72
N LEU A 198 10.75 -8.67 -43.66
CA LEU A 198 12.17 -8.47 -43.40
C LEU A 198 12.47 -7.01 -43.06
N MET A 199 13.16 -6.76 -41.95
CA MET A 199 13.56 -5.42 -41.53
C MET A 199 15.01 -5.13 -41.92
N GLN A 200 15.25 -3.92 -42.39
CA GLN A 200 16.57 -3.43 -42.79
C GLN A 200 17.15 -2.49 -41.72
N PRO A 201 18.48 -2.51 -41.51
CA PRO A 201 19.12 -1.53 -40.64
C PRO A 201 18.97 -0.11 -41.22
N ALA A 202 18.74 0.89 -40.36
CA ALA A 202 18.51 2.28 -40.80
C ALA A 202 19.73 2.95 -41.49
N SER A 203 20.92 2.36 -41.39
CA SER A 203 22.11 2.83 -42.11
C SER A 203 22.97 1.64 -42.51
N ASN A 204 23.41 1.63 -43.77
CA ASN A 204 24.29 0.60 -44.31
C ASN A 204 25.73 0.68 -43.74
N GLN A 205 26.07 1.69 -42.94
CA GLN A 205 27.45 2.04 -42.59
C GLN A 205 27.84 1.89 -41.10
N SER A 206 27.08 1.20 -40.26
CA SER A 206 27.61 0.89 -38.93
C SER A 206 27.07 -0.40 -38.35
N ILE A 207 28.02 -1.29 -38.04
CA ILE A 207 27.91 -2.57 -37.32
C ILE A 207 27.30 -2.40 -35.90
N THR A 208 26.96 -1.17 -35.47
CA THR A 208 26.68 -0.82 -34.08
C THR A 208 25.37 -0.03 -33.83
N LYS A 209 24.54 0.22 -34.85
CA LYS A 209 23.27 0.97 -34.64
C LYS A 209 22.09 0.01 -34.42
N PRO A 210 21.32 0.16 -33.32
CA PRO A 210 20.25 -0.77 -32.98
C PRO A 210 18.96 -0.58 -33.80
N LEU A 211 18.86 0.42 -34.68
CA LEU A 211 17.60 0.77 -35.36
C LEU A 211 17.38 -0.03 -36.65
N PHE A 212 16.27 -0.76 -36.67
CA PHE A 212 15.76 -1.51 -37.82
C PHE A 212 14.41 -0.95 -38.27
N HIS A 213 14.17 -0.97 -39.58
CA HIS A 213 12.95 -0.47 -40.19
C HIS A 213 12.48 -1.38 -41.32
N ALA A 214 11.17 -1.48 -41.50
CA ALA A 214 10.55 -2.16 -42.64
C ALA A 214 9.44 -1.29 -43.22
N LYS A 215 9.22 -1.41 -44.53
CA LYS A 215 8.04 -0.86 -45.18
C LYS A 215 6.93 -1.90 -45.13
N TRP A 216 5.71 -1.42 -44.93
CA TRP A 216 4.50 -2.23 -44.96
C TRP A 216 3.34 -1.38 -45.49
N ASP A 217 2.30 -2.04 -45.98
CA ASP A 217 1.08 -1.37 -46.40
C ASP A 217 0.07 -1.34 -45.26
N VAL A 218 -0.06 -0.16 -44.66
CA VAL A 218 -0.92 0.07 -43.50
C VAL A 218 -2.40 -0.13 -43.80
N GLU A 219 -2.83 0.10 -45.04
CA GLU A 219 -4.24 0.02 -45.41
C GLU A 219 -4.81 -1.40 -45.15
N ASN A 220 -3.94 -2.43 -45.25
CA ASN A 220 -4.29 -3.82 -44.98
C ASN A 220 -4.55 -4.11 -43.49
N TYR A 221 -4.17 -3.19 -42.61
CA TYR A 221 -4.19 -3.35 -41.15
C TYR A 221 -5.18 -2.41 -40.45
N LYS A 222 -6.08 -1.78 -41.20
CA LYS A 222 -7.21 -1.02 -40.65
C LYS A 222 -8.26 -1.94 -40.06
N SER A 223 -8.78 -1.62 -38.87
CA SER A 223 -9.80 -2.42 -38.22
C SER A 223 -10.60 -1.62 -37.20
N VAL A 224 -11.89 -1.93 -37.13
CA VAL A 224 -12.79 -1.42 -36.08
C VAL A 224 -12.26 -1.77 -34.68
N SER A 225 -11.61 -2.93 -34.52
CA SER A 225 -11.04 -3.38 -33.24
C SER A 225 -9.56 -3.00 -33.11
N ALA A 226 -9.22 -2.27 -32.05
CA ALA A 226 -7.85 -1.87 -31.72
C ALA A 226 -6.95 -3.04 -31.29
N ALA A 227 -7.50 -4.24 -31.11
CA ALA A 227 -6.79 -5.45 -30.68
C ALA A 227 -6.84 -6.58 -31.71
N ARG A 228 -7.23 -6.29 -32.96
CA ARG A 228 -7.30 -7.30 -34.02
C ARG A 228 -5.92 -7.77 -34.47
N TYR A 229 -5.05 -6.84 -34.85
CA TYR A 229 -3.72 -7.16 -35.36
C TYR A 229 -2.68 -7.07 -34.25
N TRP A 230 -1.73 -8.00 -34.27
CA TRP A 230 -0.65 -8.06 -33.28
C TRP A 230 0.70 -8.11 -33.98
N LEU A 231 1.68 -7.44 -33.40
CA LEU A 231 3.05 -7.38 -33.90
C LEU A 231 4.00 -8.08 -32.93
N GLN A 232 4.92 -8.85 -33.48
CA GLN A 232 6.08 -9.38 -32.77
C GLN A 232 7.30 -9.31 -33.66
N ILE A 233 8.44 -8.87 -33.11
CA ILE A 233 9.70 -8.78 -33.85
C ILE A 233 10.64 -9.87 -33.37
N PHE A 234 11.26 -10.55 -34.31
CA PHE A 234 12.25 -11.59 -34.09
C PHE A 234 13.61 -11.08 -34.57
N ALA A 235 14.68 -11.32 -33.82
CA ALA A 235 16.03 -11.03 -34.25
C ALA A 235 16.91 -12.28 -34.11
N LEU A 236 17.67 -12.57 -35.16
CA LEU A 236 18.63 -13.67 -35.23
C LEU A 236 20.04 -13.11 -35.02
N ASP A 237 20.73 -13.60 -34.00
CA ASP A 237 22.11 -13.22 -33.72
C ASP A 237 23.14 -14.03 -34.53
N SER A 238 24.40 -13.61 -34.48
CA SER A 238 25.50 -14.29 -35.18
C SER A 238 25.84 -15.69 -34.66
N ALA A 239 25.31 -16.08 -33.50
CA ALA A 239 25.45 -17.42 -32.95
C ALA A 239 24.28 -18.34 -33.33
N GLY A 240 23.29 -17.84 -34.07
CA GLY A 240 22.10 -18.57 -34.47
C GLY A 240 20.97 -18.55 -33.43
N ASN A 241 21.09 -17.77 -32.36
CA ASN A 241 20.00 -17.60 -31.39
C ASN A 241 18.96 -16.63 -31.92
N THR A 242 17.68 -17.00 -31.78
CA THR A 242 16.56 -16.13 -32.10
C THR A 242 15.98 -15.55 -30.81
N ILE A 243 15.91 -14.23 -30.73
CA ILE A 243 15.18 -13.52 -29.69
C ILE A 243 13.88 -12.96 -30.26
N ALA A 244 12.86 -12.85 -29.42
CA ALA A 244 11.57 -12.29 -29.80
C ALA A 244 11.17 -11.18 -28.83
N SER A 245 10.56 -10.12 -29.34
CA SER A 245 9.87 -9.13 -28.52
C SER A 245 8.62 -9.74 -27.88
N ASP A 246 8.07 -9.05 -26.89
CA ASP A 246 6.69 -9.31 -26.48
C ASP A 246 5.74 -9.08 -27.66
N ARG A 247 4.75 -9.96 -27.78
CA ARG A 247 3.69 -9.82 -28.77
C ARG A 247 2.70 -8.79 -28.26
N ARG A 248 2.43 -7.75 -29.04
CA ARG A 248 1.57 -6.63 -28.63
C ARG A 248 0.50 -6.27 -29.68
N PRO A 249 -0.70 -5.83 -29.27
CA PRO A 249 -1.71 -5.39 -30.20
C PRO A 249 -1.31 -4.04 -30.81
N ILE A 250 -1.68 -3.84 -32.06
CA ILE A 250 -1.41 -2.62 -32.81
C ILE A 250 -2.71 -2.09 -33.41
N SER A 251 -2.86 -0.77 -33.42
CA SER A 251 -3.95 -0.09 -34.11
C SER A 251 -3.38 1.04 -34.92
N VAL A 252 -3.48 0.94 -36.25
CA VAL A 252 -2.86 1.96 -37.09
C VAL A 252 -3.67 3.25 -37.13
N GLU A 253 -4.99 3.14 -37.01
CA GLU A 253 -5.93 4.24 -36.84
C GLU A 253 -5.72 5.03 -35.53
N GLY A 254 -4.87 4.54 -34.61
CA GLY A 254 -4.66 5.18 -33.31
C GLY A 254 -5.85 4.98 -32.37
N ARG A 255 -6.63 3.91 -32.53
CA ARG A 255 -7.64 3.53 -31.55
C ARG A 255 -6.95 2.91 -30.32
N THR A 256 -7.45 3.22 -29.13
CA THR A 256 -7.00 2.61 -27.88
C THR A 256 -7.72 1.28 -27.67
N SER A 257 -6.95 0.22 -27.40
CA SER A 257 -7.52 -1.05 -26.91
C SER A 257 -7.74 -0.95 -25.40
N ASP A 258 -8.74 -1.65 -24.89
CA ASP A 258 -8.99 -1.74 -23.45
C ASP A 258 -7.73 -2.28 -22.73
N PHE A 259 -7.23 -1.48 -21.80
CA PHE A 259 -6.26 -1.91 -20.80
C PHE A 259 -7.04 -2.23 -19.53
N SER A 260 -7.06 -3.49 -19.11
CA SER A 260 -7.70 -3.90 -17.86
C SER A 260 -6.69 -3.74 -16.71
N PRO A 261 -6.77 -2.66 -15.90
CA PRO A 261 -5.86 -2.50 -14.77
C PRO A 261 -6.08 -3.62 -13.77
N THR A 262 -5.00 -4.13 -13.19
CA THR A 262 -5.12 -5.06 -12.06
C THR A 262 -5.73 -4.33 -10.86
N TRP A 263 -6.31 -5.09 -9.93
CA TRP A 263 -6.84 -4.52 -8.69
C TRP A 263 -5.77 -3.76 -7.89
N MET A 264 -4.50 -4.19 -7.96
CA MET A 264 -3.37 -3.47 -7.36
C MET A 264 -3.14 -2.13 -8.04
N VAL A 265 -3.14 -2.06 -9.37
CA VAL A 265 -3.05 -0.78 -10.10
C VAL A 265 -4.18 0.15 -9.68
N TYR A 266 -5.41 -0.37 -9.54
CA TYR A 266 -6.55 0.42 -9.08
C TYR A 266 -6.30 1.01 -7.67
N LEU A 267 -5.93 0.17 -6.70
CA LEU A 267 -5.65 0.64 -5.34
C LEU A 267 -4.51 1.65 -5.28
N ILE A 268 -3.44 1.44 -6.04
CA ILE A 268 -2.23 2.26 -5.95
C ILE A 268 -2.37 3.57 -6.71
N PHE A 269 -2.92 3.55 -7.93
CA PHE A 269 -2.97 4.73 -8.79
C PHE A 269 -4.31 5.44 -8.82
N TYR A 270 -5.45 4.73 -8.81
CA TYR A 270 -6.76 5.38 -9.00
C TYR A 270 -7.30 6.00 -7.72
N LEU A 271 -6.88 5.48 -6.57
CA LEU A 271 -7.23 6.02 -5.27
C LEU A 271 -6.35 7.22 -4.90
N GLN A 272 -6.99 8.33 -4.54
CA GLN A 272 -6.31 9.46 -3.94
C GLN A 272 -6.13 9.20 -2.44
N TRP A 273 -4.97 8.65 -2.07
CA TRP A 273 -4.69 8.23 -0.70
C TRP A 273 -4.82 9.35 0.34
N GLU A 274 -4.47 10.60 -0.02
CA GLU A 274 -4.69 11.78 0.83
C GLU A 274 -6.16 11.88 1.32
N ASN A 275 -7.12 11.69 0.41
CA ASN A 275 -8.54 11.76 0.72
C ASN A 275 -9.03 10.53 1.48
N ILE A 276 -8.60 9.34 1.06
CA ILE A 276 -9.03 8.07 1.67
C ILE A 276 -8.52 7.97 3.11
N TYR A 277 -7.28 8.32 3.36
CA TYR A 277 -6.71 8.31 4.71
C TYR A 277 -7.45 9.28 5.63
N SER A 278 -7.83 10.46 5.13
CA SER A 278 -8.68 11.38 5.89
C SER A 278 -10.04 10.75 6.22
N ILE A 279 -10.74 10.15 5.24
CA ILE A 279 -12.04 9.49 5.45
C ILE A 279 -11.93 8.35 6.47
N LEU A 280 -10.94 7.47 6.32
CA LEU A 280 -10.73 6.34 7.22
C LEU A 280 -10.43 6.82 8.64
N LEU A 281 -9.58 7.83 8.80
CA LEU A 281 -9.26 8.41 10.10
C LEU A 281 -10.51 8.97 10.78
N TRP A 282 -11.30 9.79 10.08
CA TRP A 282 -12.54 10.33 10.62
C TRP A 282 -13.56 9.25 10.96
N SER A 283 -13.67 8.20 10.13
CA SER A 283 -14.56 7.08 10.42
C SER A 283 -14.16 6.35 11.70
N ASN A 284 -12.86 6.18 11.96
CA ASN A 284 -12.35 5.58 13.19
C ASN A 284 -12.61 6.47 14.42
N ILE A 285 -12.34 7.78 14.30
CA ILE A 285 -12.61 8.73 15.39
C ILE A 285 -14.10 8.71 15.72
N CYS A 286 -14.97 8.80 14.70
CA CYS A 286 -16.42 8.72 14.85
C CYS A 286 -16.83 7.39 15.51
N PHE A 287 -16.27 6.26 15.08
CA PHE A 287 -16.53 4.96 15.69
C PHE A 287 -16.19 4.96 17.19
N ASN A 288 -15.02 5.46 17.59
CA ASN A 288 -14.62 5.51 19.00
C ASN A 288 -15.50 6.48 19.81
N ILE A 289 -15.85 7.64 19.26
CA ILE A 289 -16.76 8.59 19.91
C ILE A 289 -18.14 7.94 20.10
N VAL A 290 -18.69 7.29 19.08
CA VAL A 290 -19.97 6.58 19.17
C VAL A 290 -19.88 5.48 20.21
N LEU A 291 -18.83 4.67 20.21
CA LEU A 291 -18.60 3.60 21.19
C LEU A 291 -18.59 4.13 22.64
N LEU A 292 -18.04 5.31 22.88
CA LEU A 292 -17.96 5.92 24.22
C LEU A 292 -19.24 6.69 24.62
N CYS A 293 -19.87 7.40 23.68
CA CYS A 293 -21.00 8.30 23.96
C CYS A 293 -22.36 7.60 23.89
N LEU A 294 -22.57 6.73 22.89
CA LEU A 294 -23.86 6.04 22.69
C LEU A 294 -24.31 5.26 23.94
N PRO A 295 -23.46 4.49 24.65
CA PRO A 295 -23.89 3.79 25.85
C PRO A 295 -24.35 4.72 26.97
N LYS A 296 -23.74 5.91 27.11
CA LYS A 296 -24.13 6.90 28.13
C LYS A 296 -25.49 7.50 27.80
N LEU A 297 -25.73 7.82 26.53
CA LEU A 297 -27.02 8.27 26.04
C LEU A 297 -28.10 7.21 26.31
N LEU A 298 -27.84 5.95 25.92
CA LEU A 298 -28.76 4.84 26.13
C LEU A 298 -29.08 4.58 27.60
N ASN A 299 -28.12 4.80 28.51
CA ASN A 299 -28.34 4.68 29.95
C ASN A 299 -29.23 5.80 30.52
N LEU A 300 -29.28 6.99 29.91
CA LEU A 300 -30.18 8.07 30.34
C LEU A 300 -31.64 7.78 30.01
N PHE A 301 -31.89 7.07 28.90
CA PHE A 301 -33.25 6.69 28.47
C PHE A 301 -33.72 5.35 29.06
N LYS A 302 -32.96 4.78 30.00
CA LYS A 302 -33.20 3.43 30.51
C LYS A 302 -34.15 3.43 31.71
N GLU A 303 -35.45 3.36 31.44
CA GLU A 303 -36.44 2.86 32.40
C GLU A 303 -36.31 1.33 32.51
N ASN A 304 -36.04 0.86 33.73
CA ASN A 304 -36.04 -0.46 34.37
C ASN A 304 -36.12 -1.83 33.61
N ASP A 305 -36.41 -1.95 32.30
CA ASP A 305 -36.79 -3.24 31.67
C ASP A 305 -35.81 -3.86 30.66
N VAL A 306 -34.69 -3.20 30.32
CA VAL A 306 -33.76 -3.72 29.28
C VAL A 306 -33.03 -5.01 29.71
N LEU A 307 -32.91 -5.26 31.02
CA LEU A 307 -32.26 -6.48 31.54
C LEU A 307 -33.07 -7.75 31.24
N TYR A 308 -34.39 -7.63 31.09
CA TYR A 308 -35.30 -8.76 30.85
C TYR A 308 -35.35 -9.17 29.35
N LEU A 309 -35.14 -8.21 28.44
CA LEU A 309 -35.12 -8.44 26.99
C LEU A 309 -33.76 -8.93 26.43
N ALA A 310 -32.73 -9.04 27.28
CA ALA A 310 -31.35 -9.35 26.90
C ALA A 310 -31.12 -10.81 26.40
N GLN A 311 -32.11 -11.69 26.48
CA GLN A 311 -31.96 -13.11 26.13
C GLN A 311 -32.40 -13.50 24.71
N ARG A 312 -33.01 -12.62 23.90
CA ARG A 312 -33.66 -13.04 22.65
C ARG A 312 -32.87 -12.76 21.35
N ASN A 313 -32.33 -11.56 21.13
CA ASN A 313 -31.77 -11.16 19.82
C ASN A 313 -30.34 -10.59 19.88
N LEU A 314 -29.62 -10.58 18.74
CA LEU A 314 -28.24 -10.09 18.62
C LEU A 314 -28.09 -8.60 19.02
N LEU A 315 -29.07 -7.78 18.65
CA LEU A 315 -29.13 -6.36 19.02
C LEU A 315 -29.15 -6.16 20.54
N SER A 316 -29.92 -6.97 21.27
CA SER A 316 -29.99 -6.89 22.73
C SER A 316 -28.65 -7.25 23.39
N LYS A 317 -27.90 -8.21 22.82
CA LYS A 317 -26.55 -8.57 23.30
C LYS A 317 -25.56 -7.43 23.04
N LEU A 318 -25.64 -6.78 21.88
CA LEU A 318 -24.81 -5.62 21.55
C LEU A 318 -25.11 -4.43 22.48
N LEU A 319 -26.39 -4.16 22.75
CA LEU A 319 -26.80 -3.11 23.69
C LEU A 319 -26.30 -3.39 25.11
N LEU A 320 -26.37 -4.65 25.57
CA LEU A 320 -25.81 -5.06 26.86
C LEU A 320 -24.29 -4.85 26.89
N PHE A 321 -23.58 -5.27 25.85
CA PHE A 321 -22.13 -5.06 25.72
C PHE A 321 -21.75 -3.59 25.82
N LEU A 322 -22.46 -2.73 25.09
CA LEU A 322 -22.26 -1.28 25.11
C LEU A 322 -22.51 -0.69 26.50
N ILE A 323 -23.65 -1.02 27.12
CA ILE A 323 -24.04 -0.51 28.43
C ILE A 323 -23.04 -0.95 29.52
N GLU A 324 -22.74 -2.25 29.60
CA GLU A 324 -21.85 -2.80 30.62
C GLU A 324 -20.41 -2.31 30.47
N GLY A 325 -19.91 -2.21 29.23
CA GLY A 325 -18.58 -1.68 28.95
C GLY A 325 -18.38 -0.22 29.40
N SER A 326 -19.45 0.58 29.38
CA SER A 326 -19.43 1.98 29.84
C SER A 326 -19.77 2.18 31.33
N ARG A 327 -20.02 1.10 32.08
CA ARG A 327 -20.56 1.17 33.45
C ARG A 327 -19.58 1.79 34.45
N SER A 328 -18.29 1.48 34.32
CA SER A 328 -17.24 2.02 35.17
C SER A 328 -16.94 3.48 34.82
N LYS A 329 -17.35 4.43 35.68
CA LYS A 329 -17.07 5.86 35.50
C LYS A 329 -15.57 6.14 35.37
N LYS A 330 -14.73 5.53 36.20
CA LYS A 330 -13.27 5.75 36.21
C LYS A 330 -12.61 5.34 34.88
N ILE A 331 -12.90 4.13 34.40
CA ILE A 331 -12.28 3.61 33.17
C ILE A 331 -12.86 4.31 31.94
N TRP A 332 -14.17 4.57 31.92
CA TRP A 332 -14.77 5.37 30.87
C TRP A 332 -14.15 6.76 30.78
N SER A 333 -13.99 7.47 31.91
CA SER A 333 -13.33 8.77 31.94
C SER A 333 -11.88 8.69 31.46
N ALA A 334 -11.14 7.64 31.83
CA ALA A 334 -9.79 7.43 31.33
C ALA A 334 -9.76 7.22 29.80
N MET A 335 -10.66 6.43 29.23
CA MET A 335 -10.78 6.24 27.77
C MET A 335 -11.15 7.54 27.05
N VAL A 336 -12.06 8.33 27.62
CA VAL A 336 -12.43 9.65 27.06
C VAL A 336 -11.25 10.61 27.11
N ILE A 337 -10.58 10.76 28.26
CA ILE A 337 -9.40 11.62 28.39
C ILE A 337 -8.31 11.19 27.41
N TYR A 338 -8.10 9.88 27.27
CA TYR A 338 -7.11 9.34 26.35
C TYR A 338 -7.47 9.64 24.88
N LEU A 339 -8.74 9.49 24.48
CA LEU A 339 -9.17 9.86 23.14
C LEU A 339 -9.03 11.37 22.89
N LEU A 340 -9.39 12.21 23.88
CA LEU A 340 -9.20 13.66 23.80
C LEU A 340 -7.71 14.03 23.69
N TYR A 341 -6.84 13.36 24.44
CA TYR A 341 -5.38 13.52 24.31
C TYR A 341 -4.94 13.25 22.87
N LEU A 342 -5.37 12.13 22.28
CA LEU A 342 -4.98 11.77 20.91
C LEU A 342 -5.50 12.76 19.85
N LEU A 343 -6.63 13.43 20.11
CA LEU A 343 -7.20 14.41 19.17
C LEU A 343 -6.56 15.79 19.27
N PHE A 344 -6.22 16.24 20.48
CA PHE A 344 -5.86 17.64 20.74
C PHE A 344 -4.41 17.86 21.11
N LEU A 345 -3.70 16.86 21.63
CA LEU A 345 -2.34 17.00 22.11
C LEU A 345 -1.34 16.40 21.11
N PRO A 346 -0.09 16.90 21.10
CA PRO A 346 0.94 16.34 20.26
C PRO A 346 1.29 14.92 20.71
N TRP A 347 1.43 14.02 19.74
CA TRP A 347 1.82 12.63 19.98
C TRP A 347 3.33 12.52 20.16
N PHE A 348 4.08 13.32 19.40
CA PHE A 348 5.54 13.35 19.43
C PHE A 348 6.04 14.78 19.25
N TRP A 349 7.24 15.08 19.75
CA TRP A 349 7.96 16.31 19.47
C TRP A 349 9.41 15.99 19.11
N GLY A 350 9.99 16.73 18.18
CA GLY A 350 11.39 16.54 17.79
C GLY A 350 11.81 17.32 16.55
N PHE A 351 13.04 17.08 16.10
CA PHE A 351 13.62 17.76 14.94
C PHE A 351 13.09 17.20 13.61
N GLY A 352 11.96 17.75 13.12
CA GLY A 352 11.25 17.21 11.95
C GLY A 352 11.94 17.42 10.60
N THR A 353 12.75 18.47 10.45
CA THR A 353 13.36 18.86 9.15
C THR A 353 14.87 18.62 9.10
N SER A 354 15.62 19.04 10.12
CA SER A 354 17.07 18.89 10.19
C SER A 354 17.55 18.75 11.63
N GLN A 355 18.73 18.15 11.86
CA GLN A 355 19.28 17.93 13.21
C GLN A 355 19.43 19.21 14.05
N ASN A 356 19.58 20.36 13.39
CA ASN A 356 19.70 21.67 14.03
C ASN A 356 18.49 22.57 13.72
N GLY A 357 17.37 21.99 13.29
CA GLY A 357 16.14 22.72 12.99
C GLY A 357 15.32 23.02 14.24
N ASP A 358 14.20 23.72 14.08
CA ASP A 358 13.28 23.95 15.19
C ASP A 358 12.53 22.67 15.57
N ILE A 359 12.16 22.59 16.85
CA ILE A 359 11.31 21.52 17.36
C ILE A 359 9.95 21.60 16.67
N SER A 360 9.57 20.47 16.09
CA SER A 360 8.29 20.26 15.42
C SER A 360 7.44 19.33 16.27
N GLU A 361 6.15 19.61 16.32
CA GLU A 361 5.17 18.83 17.09
C GLU A 361 4.28 18.03 16.14
N ALA A 362 4.25 16.72 16.31
CA ALA A 362 3.43 15.81 15.53
C ALA A 362 2.05 15.70 16.16
N TYR A 363 1.02 16.08 15.42
CA TYR A 363 -0.38 15.89 15.78
C TYR A 363 -1.01 14.78 14.93
N LEU A 364 -2.23 14.37 15.25
CA LEU A 364 -2.94 13.35 14.47
C LEU A 364 -3.01 13.63 12.94
N PHE A 365 -2.99 14.91 12.55
CA PHE A 365 -3.20 15.39 11.18
C PHE A 365 -1.99 16.10 10.55
N GLY A 366 -0.78 15.86 11.05
CA GLY A 366 0.45 16.44 10.48
C GLY A 366 1.33 17.15 11.51
N TRP A 367 2.44 17.67 11.03
CA TRP A 367 3.44 18.37 11.84
C TRP A 367 3.12 19.86 11.92
N ARG A 368 3.18 20.41 13.14
CA ARG A 368 3.20 21.84 13.40
C ARG A 368 4.64 22.27 13.60
N THR A 369 5.06 23.30 12.87
CA THR A 369 6.41 23.88 13.00
C THR A 369 6.29 25.37 13.30
N ASN A 370 7.21 25.91 14.09
CA ASN A 370 7.13 27.30 14.55
C ASN A 370 7.66 28.33 13.50
N ILE A 371 7.95 27.86 12.28
CA ILE A 371 8.79 28.59 11.32
C ILE A 371 7.99 29.55 10.42
N SER A 372 6.67 29.38 10.27
CA SER A 372 5.93 30.10 9.21
C SER A 372 4.79 31.00 9.67
N GLY A 373 4.48 31.13 10.96
CA GLY A 373 3.36 31.97 11.45
C GLY A 373 1.97 31.58 10.92
N SER A 374 1.90 30.66 9.95
CA SER A 374 0.72 29.97 9.46
C SER A 374 0.57 28.67 10.22
N ASP A 375 -0.66 28.36 10.61
CA ASP A 375 -1.01 27.14 11.35
C ASP A 375 -1.00 25.87 10.48
N GLU A 376 -0.13 25.87 9.48
CA GLU A 376 -0.15 24.94 8.36
C GLU A 376 0.43 23.60 8.81
N ARG A 377 -0.42 22.57 8.79
CA ARG A 377 -0.03 21.21 9.14
C ARG A 377 0.68 20.57 7.96
N ILE A 378 1.99 20.40 8.06
CA ILE A 378 2.83 19.84 6.99
C ILE A 378 2.86 18.32 7.11
N GLY A 379 2.91 17.61 5.98
CA GLY A 379 3.03 16.15 6.00
C GLY A 379 1.79 15.44 6.55
N ALA A 380 0.62 16.07 6.42
CA ALA A 380 -0.65 15.51 6.87
C ALA A 380 -0.87 14.06 6.40
N PRO A 381 -0.84 13.74 5.09
CA PRO A 381 -1.05 12.36 4.64
C PRO A 381 0.00 11.39 5.17
N ASP A 382 1.27 11.80 5.32
CA ASP A 382 2.31 10.93 5.88
C ASP A 382 2.00 10.55 7.33
N LEU A 383 1.66 11.53 8.16
CA LEU A 383 1.42 11.26 9.57
C LEU A 383 0.14 10.45 9.77
N ILE A 384 -0.86 10.60 8.89
CA ILE A 384 -2.04 9.76 8.90
C ILE A 384 -1.69 8.29 8.62
N THR A 385 -0.66 8.00 7.81
CA THR A 385 -0.24 6.60 7.60
C THR A 385 0.32 5.91 8.84
N ILE A 386 0.75 6.69 9.83
CA ILE A 386 1.22 6.19 11.13
C ILE A 386 0.07 6.18 12.13
N SER A 387 -0.70 7.27 12.18
CA SER A 387 -1.78 7.41 13.16
C SER A 387 -2.95 6.49 12.86
N LEU A 388 -3.27 6.23 11.59
CA LEU A 388 -4.38 5.38 11.18
C LEU A 388 -4.21 3.92 11.64
N PRO A 389 -3.07 3.23 11.39
CA PRO A 389 -2.83 1.91 11.97
C PRO A 389 -2.89 1.91 13.50
N PHE A 390 -2.37 2.93 14.18
CA PHE A 390 -2.44 3.00 15.63
C PHE A 390 -3.90 3.09 16.12
N MET A 391 -4.70 3.94 15.49
CA MET A 391 -6.11 4.13 15.82
C MET A 391 -6.96 2.86 15.56
N TYR A 392 -6.69 2.12 14.46
CA TYR A 392 -7.43 0.90 14.12
C TYR A 392 -6.94 -0.38 14.78
N LEU A 393 -5.63 -0.53 14.98
CA LEU A 393 -5.01 -1.77 15.45
C LEU A 393 -4.70 -1.73 16.96
N VAL A 394 -4.63 -0.54 17.56
CA VAL A 394 -4.35 -0.39 18.99
C VAL A 394 -5.54 0.20 19.73
N ILE A 395 -6.01 1.39 19.34
CA ILE A 395 -7.02 2.13 20.12
C ILE A 395 -8.39 1.46 20.09
N ALA A 396 -8.96 1.26 18.90
CA ALA A 396 -10.28 0.64 18.79
C ALA A 396 -10.32 -0.79 19.40
N PRO A 397 -9.33 -1.67 19.17
CA PRO A 397 -9.28 -2.98 19.81
C PRO A 397 -9.11 -2.90 21.33
N LEU A 398 -8.31 -1.96 21.84
CA LEU A 398 -8.16 -1.75 23.28
C LEU A 398 -9.51 -1.39 23.93
N PHE A 399 -10.27 -0.47 23.34
CA PHE A 399 -11.58 -0.07 23.85
C PHE A 399 -12.57 -1.24 23.79
N LEU A 400 -12.60 -1.99 22.69
CA LEU A 400 -13.42 -3.18 22.56
C LEU A 400 -13.04 -4.27 23.57
N ALA A 401 -11.75 -4.50 23.81
CA ALA A 401 -11.26 -5.45 24.80
C ALA A 401 -11.69 -5.06 26.22
N VAL A 402 -11.57 -3.78 26.59
CA VAL A 402 -12.07 -3.26 27.87
C VAL A 402 -13.57 -3.54 28.01
N TYR A 403 -14.37 -3.19 27.00
CA TYR A 403 -15.82 -3.46 27.01
C TYR A 403 -16.13 -4.95 27.12
N SER A 404 -15.34 -5.80 26.47
CA SER A 404 -15.49 -7.25 26.49
C SER A 404 -15.25 -7.83 27.87
N LEU A 405 -14.17 -7.41 28.55
CA LEU A 405 -13.86 -7.84 29.92
C LEU A 405 -14.94 -7.43 30.92
N TYR A 406 -15.52 -6.23 30.77
CA TYR A 406 -16.63 -5.80 31.62
C TYR A 406 -17.91 -6.57 31.35
N THR A 407 -18.21 -6.86 30.08
CA THR A 407 -19.38 -7.65 29.70
C THR A 407 -19.26 -9.08 30.20
N GLU A 408 -18.08 -9.70 30.06
CA GLU A 408 -17.79 -11.03 30.59
C GLU A 408 -17.92 -11.07 32.11
N ARG A 409 -17.34 -10.09 32.80
CA ARG A 409 -17.49 -9.93 34.25
C ARG A 409 -18.96 -9.90 34.65
N SER A 410 -19.78 -9.05 34.02
CA SER A 410 -21.20 -8.94 34.32
C SER A 410 -21.97 -10.24 34.00
N ALA A 411 -21.63 -10.94 32.91
CA ALA A 411 -22.20 -12.24 32.59
C ALA A 411 -21.84 -13.31 33.63
N ALA A 412 -20.60 -13.34 34.12
CA ALA A 412 -20.16 -14.25 35.17
C ALA A 412 -20.93 -14.03 36.49
N TYR A 413 -21.12 -12.77 36.89
CA TYR A 413 -21.95 -12.45 38.08
C TYR A 413 -23.39 -12.92 37.93
N LEU A 414 -24.02 -12.73 36.76
CA LEU A 414 -25.38 -13.20 36.48
C LEU A 414 -25.47 -14.74 36.54
N HIS A 415 -24.45 -15.44 36.01
CA HIS A 415 -24.39 -16.91 36.05
C HIS A 415 -24.21 -17.45 37.47
N ILE A 416 -23.36 -16.83 38.28
CA ILE A 416 -23.15 -17.21 39.69
C ILE A 416 -24.43 -16.95 40.49
N SER A 417 -25.04 -15.77 40.37
CA SER A 417 -26.28 -15.41 41.05
C SER A 417 -27.41 -16.41 40.75
N ARG A 418 -27.62 -16.78 39.48
CA ARG A 418 -28.59 -17.82 39.10
C ARG A 418 -28.29 -19.19 39.73
N LYS A 419 -27.02 -19.56 39.86
CA LYS A 419 -26.60 -20.82 40.50
C LYS A 419 -26.75 -20.82 42.02
N THR A 420 -26.72 -19.68 42.71
CA THR A 420 -26.95 -19.58 44.16
C THR A 420 -28.43 -19.50 44.53
N TYR A 421 -29.31 -19.05 43.63
CA TYR A 421 -30.76 -19.07 43.84
C TYR A 421 -31.42 -20.43 43.53
N CYS A 422 -30.86 -21.23 42.59
CA CYS A 422 -31.40 -22.55 42.27
C CYS A 422 -31.34 -23.65 43.37
N PRO A 423 -30.39 -23.66 44.33
CA PRO A 423 -30.40 -24.63 45.43
C PRO A 423 -31.42 -24.24 46.51
N ALA A 424 -31.64 -22.94 46.74
CA ALA A 424 -32.59 -22.45 47.73
C ALA A 424 -34.06 -22.71 47.32
N MET A 425 -34.35 -22.70 46.02
CA MET A 425 -35.70 -22.91 45.50
C MET A 425 -36.16 -24.38 45.48
N LYS A 426 -35.27 -25.34 45.75
CA LYS A 426 -35.66 -26.77 45.95
C LYS A 426 -35.95 -27.13 47.40
N ALA A 427 -35.75 -26.23 48.36
CA ALA A 427 -35.89 -26.51 49.79
C ALA A 427 -36.98 -25.68 50.51
N ALA A 428 -37.73 -24.82 49.82
CA ALA A 428 -38.79 -24.03 50.46
C ALA A 428 -40.07 -24.02 49.62
N SER A 429 -41.02 -24.86 50.03
CA SER A 429 -42.42 -24.81 49.61
C SER A 429 -43.27 -24.23 50.74
N VAL A 430 -43.37 -22.90 50.84
CA VAL A 430 -44.46 -22.21 51.56
C VAL A 430 -44.66 -20.84 50.88
N PRO A 431 -45.91 -20.39 50.64
CA PRO A 431 -46.18 -19.06 50.08
C PRO A 431 -46.41 -18.03 51.21
N GLU A 432 -45.82 -16.84 51.11
CA GLU A 432 -46.49 -15.54 51.35
C GLU A 432 -45.55 -14.33 51.23
N GLU A 433 -46.14 -13.28 50.64
CA GLU A 433 -45.99 -11.83 50.88
C GLU A 433 -44.65 -11.08 50.75
N SER A 434 -44.66 -10.14 49.77
CA SER A 434 -44.14 -8.76 49.78
C SER A 434 -42.82 -8.42 50.52
N GLY A 435 -41.80 -7.97 49.78
CA GLY A 435 -40.70 -7.18 50.33
C GLY A 435 -39.52 -6.97 49.36
N PRO A 436 -38.71 -5.90 49.49
CA PRO A 436 -38.34 -5.05 48.36
C PRO A 436 -36.92 -5.21 47.79
N LEU A 437 -36.77 -4.61 46.60
CA LEU A 437 -35.57 -4.01 45.99
C LEU A 437 -34.27 -4.06 46.80
N LEU A 438 -33.25 -4.71 46.22
CA LEU A 438 -31.87 -4.65 46.70
C LEU A 438 -31.23 -3.30 46.31
N GLU A 439 -31.23 -2.39 47.28
CA GLU A 439 -30.42 -1.18 47.32
C GLU A 439 -28.91 -1.49 47.18
N SER A 440 -28.25 -0.61 46.43
CA SER A 440 -26.93 -0.04 46.74
C SER A 440 -26.06 -0.78 47.77
N TYR A 441 -25.12 -1.60 47.30
CA TYR A 441 -23.96 -1.99 48.11
C TYR A 441 -22.71 -1.24 47.63
N ASN A 442 -22.47 -0.10 48.30
CA ASN A 442 -21.14 0.49 48.44
C ASN A 442 -20.36 -0.36 49.46
N GLY A 443 -19.14 -0.77 49.12
CA GLY A 443 -18.26 -1.45 50.07
C GLY A 443 -16.94 -1.86 49.44
N ASP A 444 -15.90 -1.09 49.74
CA ASP A 444 -14.50 -1.49 49.62
C ASP A 444 -14.30 -2.89 50.22
N TRP A 445 -13.75 -3.82 49.42
CA TRP A 445 -13.15 -5.04 49.96
C TRP A 445 -11.77 -5.24 49.36
N ILE A 446 -10.80 -4.99 50.23
CA ILE A 446 -9.39 -5.34 50.12
C ILE A 446 -9.26 -6.84 49.75
N PHE A 447 -8.36 -7.11 48.81
CA PHE A 447 -7.91 -8.42 48.34
C PHE A 447 -7.89 -9.51 49.43
N ARG A 448 -8.65 -10.59 49.22
CA ARG A 448 -8.28 -11.94 49.64
C ARG A 448 -8.38 -12.88 48.45
N LEU A 449 -7.23 -13.08 47.79
CA LEU A 449 -6.98 -14.15 46.84
C LEU A 449 -6.86 -15.47 47.62
N HIS A 450 -7.97 -16.15 47.89
CA HIS A 450 -7.95 -17.57 48.21
C HIS A 450 -9.26 -18.20 47.73
N ASN A 451 -9.13 -19.23 46.88
CA ASN A 451 -10.18 -20.11 46.33
C ASN A 451 -10.93 -19.61 45.09
N LEU A 452 -10.24 -19.63 43.95
CA LEU A 452 -10.86 -19.89 42.65
C LEU A 452 -10.62 -21.37 42.30
N GLN A 453 -11.59 -22.21 42.65
CA GLN A 453 -11.72 -23.56 42.09
C GLN A 453 -12.15 -23.40 40.62
N TRP A 454 -11.23 -23.62 39.70
CA TRP A 454 -11.51 -23.66 38.27
C TRP A 454 -12.36 -24.89 37.97
N LEU A 455 -13.63 -24.68 37.60
CA LEU A 455 -14.47 -25.69 36.95
C LEU A 455 -13.93 -25.90 35.52
N VAL A 456 -12.91 -26.75 35.41
CA VAL A 456 -12.44 -27.31 34.14
C VAL A 456 -13.49 -28.32 33.69
N LYS A 457 -14.11 -28.06 32.54
CA LYS A 457 -14.93 -29.04 31.82
C LYS A 457 -13.97 -30.12 31.30
N GLU A 458 -14.18 -31.36 31.70
CA GLU A 458 -13.38 -32.51 31.28
C GLU A 458 -13.27 -32.60 29.74
N GLY A 459 -12.06 -32.82 29.23
CA GLY A 459 -11.86 -33.31 27.86
C GLY A 459 -11.16 -32.39 26.84
N SER A 460 -10.37 -31.39 27.23
CA SER A 460 -9.50 -30.68 26.26
C SER A 460 -8.17 -30.25 26.88
N PRO A 461 -7.01 -30.61 26.30
CA PRO A 461 -5.72 -30.15 26.81
C PRO A 461 -5.56 -28.66 26.46
N VAL A 462 -5.53 -27.81 27.49
CA VAL A 462 -5.17 -26.40 27.34
C VAL A 462 -3.66 -26.29 27.46
N CYS A 463 -3.00 -25.99 26.34
CA CYS A 463 -1.57 -25.71 26.29
C CYS A 463 -1.33 -24.24 26.69
N CYS A 464 -0.88 -23.98 27.91
CA CYS A 464 -0.42 -22.64 28.31
C CYS A 464 1.08 -22.51 28.02
N CYS A 465 1.44 -21.94 26.86
CA CYS A 465 2.79 -21.42 26.65
C CYS A 465 2.91 -20.04 27.32
N SER A 466 3.63 -19.97 28.43
CA SER A 466 4.10 -18.69 28.97
C SER A 466 5.45 -18.36 28.33
N HIS A 467 5.50 -17.28 27.55
CA HIS A 467 6.75 -16.77 27.00
C HIS A 467 7.36 -15.80 28.02
N CYS A 468 8.38 -16.23 28.76
CA CYS A 468 9.24 -15.31 29.50
C CYS A 468 10.24 -14.68 28.52
N LEU A 469 10.10 -13.37 28.30
CA LEU A 469 11.12 -12.55 27.66
C LEU A 469 12.36 -12.49 28.56
N HIS A 470 13.24 -13.50 28.47
CA HIS A 470 14.71 -13.42 28.66
C HIS A 470 15.26 -14.86 28.72
N SER A 471 15.52 -15.46 27.55
CA SER A 471 16.55 -16.47 27.25
C SER A 471 16.06 -17.41 26.14
N SER A 472 16.93 -17.67 25.17
CA SER A 472 16.66 -18.40 23.94
C SER A 472 16.73 -19.92 24.11
N LYS A 473 16.06 -20.50 25.12
CA LYS A 473 15.79 -21.94 25.26
C LYS A 473 14.48 -22.16 26.02
N ALA A 474 13.44 -22.65 25.34
CA ALA A 474 12.21 -23.08 25.99
C ALA A 474 12.43 -24.46 26.64
N SER A 475 12.21 -24.57 27.95
CA SER A 475 12.08 -25.86 28.64
C SER A 475 10.63 -26.03 29.06
N CYS A 476 9.94 -27.06 28.55
CA CYS A 476 8.62 -27.44 29.01
C CYS A 476 8.75 -28.27 30.29
N TYR A 477 8.10 -27.81 31.37
CA TYR A 477 7.96 -28.57 32.61
C TYR A 477 6.55 -29.16 32.65
N TYR A 478 6.44 -30.49 32.75
CA TYR A 478 5.16 -31.17 32.97
C TYR A 478 4.99 -31.45 34.46
N ASN A 479 3.87 -31.04 35.04
CA ASN A 479 3.40 -31.56 36.32
C ASN A 479 2.32 -32.61 36.04
N ALA A 480 2.67 -33.89 36.21
CA ALA A 480 1.69 -34.97 36.16
C ALA A 480 1.27 -35.33 37.60
N CYS A 481 0.01 -35.06 37.94
CA CYS A 481 -0.59 -35.57 39.19
C CYS A 481 -1.35 -36.86 38.88
N LEU A 482 -0.84 -38.00 39.34
CA LEU A 482 -1.59 -39.26 39.36
C LEU A 482 -2.30 -39.38 40.70
N ARG A 483 -3.64 -39.43 40.68
CA ARG A 483 -4.46 -39.71 41.87
C ARG A 483 -4.84 -41.19 41.85
N ASN A 484 -4.42 -41.94 42.87
CA ASN A 484 -4.81 -43.34 43.05
C ASN A 484 -5.87 -43.39 44.17
N GLU A 485 -7.04 -43.96 43.89
CA GLU A 485 -8.24 -43.82 44.74
C GLU A 485 -8.21 -44.54 46.09
N ALA A 486 -7.14 -45.25 46.45
CA ALA A 486 -7.15 -46.10 47.64
C ALA A 486 -6.44 -45.55 48.89
N ARG A 487 -5.53 -44.56 48.83
CA ARG A 487 -4.90 -43.95 50.03
C ARG A 487 -4.53 -42.49 49.78
N GLY A 488 -4.98 -41.59 50.64
CA GLY A 488 -4.78 -40.14 50.54
C GLY A 488 -3.34 -39.69 50.81
N LEU A 489 -2.47 -39.78 49.81
CA LEU A 489 -1.16 -39.12 49.79
C LEU A 489 -0.88 -38.59 48.39
N VAL A 490 -0.62 -37.28 48.28
CA VAL A 490 -0.18 -36.61 47.04
C VAL A 490 1.34 -36.57 47.06
N SER A 491 1.99 -37.21 46.09
CA SER A 491 3.42 -37.02 45.81
C SER A 491 3.56 -36.24 44.49
N CYS A 492 4.23 -35.09 44.54
CA CYS A 492 4.59 -34.31 43.36
C CYS A 492 6.06 -34.57 43.02
N GLY A 493 6.33 -35.05 41.81
CA GLY A 493 7.68 -35.19 41.26
C GLY A 493 7.77 -34.53 39.88
N VAL A 494 8.82 -33.73 39.66
CA VAL A 494 9.10 -33.08 38.37
C VAL A 494 9.83 -34.06 37.45
N MET A 495 9.17 -34.55 36.39
CA MET A 495 9.86 -35.28 35.32
C MET A 495 10.33 -34.32 34.23
N ARG A 496 11.63 -34.38 33.90
CA ARG A 496 12.20 -33.74 32.71
C ARG A 496 12.15 -34.73 31.55
N ALA A 497 11.40 -34.40 30.51
CA ALA A 497 11.50 -35.06 29.21
C ALA A 497 11.85 -34.01 28.14
N VAL A 498 12.89 -34.29 27.35
CA VAL A 498 13.30 -33.47 26.21
C VAL A 498 12.70 -34.10 24.96
N ALA A 499 11.70 -33.46 24.36
CA ALA A 499 11.16 -33.85 23.06
C ALA A 499 11.52 -32.77 22.04
N ALA A 500 12.28 -33.17 21.01
CA ALA A 500 12.51 -32.36 19.82
C ALA A 500 11.33 -32.56 18.87
N ALA A 501 10.64 -31.49 18.51
CA ALA A 501 9.62 -31.50 17.46
C ALA A 501 9.89 -30.33 16.50
N ASP A 502 10.23 -30.67 15.26
CA ASP A 502 10.31 -29.75 14.13
C ASP A 502 8.90 -29.31 13.72
N CYS A 503 8.64 -28.00 13.78
CA CYS A 503 7.50 -27.38 13.12
C CYS A 503 7.94 -26.13 12.35
N SER A 504 8.03 -26.30 11.04
CA SER A 504 8.11 -25.29 10.01
C SER A 504 6.78 -24.52 9.83
N HIS A 505 6.91 -23.20 9.64
CA HIS A 505 5.98 -22.21 9.06
C HIS A 505 5.34 -21.12 9.94
N LEU A 506 5.60 -19.89 9.48
CA LEU A 506 5.01 -18.57 9.70
C LEU A 506 5.13 -17.92 11.09
N VAL A 507 6.25 -17.19 11.27
CA VAL A 507 6.36 -16.05 12.18
C VAL A 507 6.49 -14.78 11.34
N TYR A 508 5.51 -13.88 11.43
CA TYR A 508 5.71 -12.47 11.09
C TYR A 508 6.64 -11.88 12.14
N THR A 509 7.89 -11.63 11.76
CA THR A 509 8.82 -10.79 12.54
C THR A 509 8.90 -9.42 11.89
N THR A 510 8.37 -8.41 12.57
CA THR A 510 8.77 -7.01 12.37
C THR A 510 10.20 -6.86 12.86
N CYS A 511 11.16 -7.16 11.98
CA CYS A 511 12.57 -6.97 12.26
C CYS A 511 12.93 -5.51 12.01
N GLY A 512 12.87 -4.69 13.06
CA GLY A 512 13.57 -3.42 13.11
C GLY A 512 15.07 -3.69 13.02
N ARG A 513 15.66 -3.53 11.83
CA ARG A 513 17.12 -3.44 11.69
C ARG A 513 17.57 -2.09 12.23
N PHE A 514 18.14 -2.13 13.43
CA PHE A 514 19.07 -1.13 13.91
C PHE A 514 20.15 -0.91 12.84
N TRP A 515 20.22 0.31 12.33
CA TRP A 515 21.33 0.77 11.51
C TRP A 515 22.60 0.79 12.38
N SER A 516 23.53 -0.10 12.07
CA SER A 516 24.93 0.09 12.45
C SER A 516 25.54 1.11 11.47
N PRO A 517 26.35 2.09 11.93
CA PRO A 517 26.98 3.05 11.05
C PRO A 517 27.98 2.35 10.12
N PRO A 518 28.10 2.71 8.83
CA PRO A 518 29.12 2.15 7.98
C PRO A 518 30.50 2.67 8.40
N LEU A 519 31.45 1.75 8.60
CA LEU A 519 32.87 2.04 8.56
C LEU A 519 33.19 2.71 7.21
N ARG A 520 33.77 3.90 7.27
CA ARG A 520 34.20 4.67 6.09
C ARG A 520 35.23 3.86 5.29
N PRO A 521 35.02 3.61 3.99
CA PRO A 521 36.13 3.42 3.07
C PRO A 521 36.74 4.80 2.80
N GLN A 522 38.04 4.97 3.02
CA GLN A 522 38.79 6.13 2.54
C GLN A 522 38.68 6.17 1.01
N LEU A 523 37.89 7.09 0.47
CA LEU A 523 37.92 7.46 -0.94
C LEU A 523 39.22 8.23 -1.18
N ARG A 524 40.15 7.61 -1.93
CA ARG A 524 41.22 8.34 -2.60
C ARG A 524 40.59 9.22 -3.67
N GLU A 525 40.85 10.51 -3.59
CA GLU A 525 40.54 11.49 -4.63
C GLU A 525 41.33 11.13 -5.91
N PHE A 526 40.63 10.96 -7.02
CA PHE A 526 41.20 11.03 -8.36
C PHE A 526 40.68 12.32 -9.01
N PRO A 527 41.55 13.23 -9.48
CA PRO A 527 41.13 14.46 -10.13
C PRO A 527 40.79 14.17 -11.60
N PHE A 528 39.54 14.40 -11.99
CA PHE A 528 39.19 14.53 -13.41
C PHE A 528 39.24 16.02 -13.79
N ILE A 529 40.26 16.36 -14.56
CA ILE A 529 40.46 17.64 -15.24
C ILE A 529 39.54 17.66 -16.46
N MET A 530 38.60 18.60 -16.54
CA MET A 530 37.97 18.98 -17.81
C MET A 530 38.78 20.11 -18.46
N PRO A 531 39.13 20.02 -19.76
CA PRO A 531 39.64 21.16 -20.48
C PRO A 531 38.49 22.09 -20.88
N ALA A 532 38.64 23.37 -20.55
CA ALA A 532 37.82 24.44 -21.09
C ALA A 532 38.09 24.59 -22.59
N HIS A 533 37.03 24.65 -23.40
CA HIS A 533 37.10 25.26 -24.73
C HIS A 533 36.05 26.36 -24.83
N ASN A 534 36.58 27.58 -25.03
CA ASN A 534 35.87 28.78 -25.45
C ASN A 534 35.33 28.59 -26.87
N CYS A 535 34.05 28.95 -27.07
CA CYS A 535 33.54 29.84 -28.12
C CYS A 535 32.05 30.07 -27.86
#